data_AF-A0A1B6JIS7-F1
#
_entry.id   AF-A0A1B6JIS7-F1
#
_cell.length_a   1.000
_cell.length_b   1.000
_cell.length_c   1.000
_cell.angle_alpha   90.00
_cell.angle_beta   90.00
_cell.angle_gamma   90.00
#
_symmetry.space_group_name_H-M   'P 1'
#
loop_
_entity.id
_entity.type
_entity.pdbx_description
1 polymer ?
#
loop_
_entity_poly.entity_id
_entity_poly.type
_entity_poly.pdbx_seq_one_letter_code
_entity_poly.pdbx_strand_id
1 'polypeptide(L)'
;SECPANRPCVNQKCVDPCPGTCGQNTRCEVINHSPICSCNPGFTGDPFSRCFPIPPPPPQQLPPVYVNPCMPSPCGPNSQCRDIGGNPSCSCLPEYQGTPPNCRPECTINQDCPSNQACMR
;
A
#
# COMPACT_ATOMS: atom_id res chain seq x y z
N SER A 1 -10.88 -49.19 -36.37
CA SER A 1 -11.37 -48.98 -35.00
C SER A 1 -11.39 -47.50 -34.70
N GLU A 2 -12.55 -46.85 -34.81
CA GLU A 2 -12.70 -45.42 -34.50
C GLU A 2 -13.34 -45.28 -33.13
N CYS A 3 -12.53 -44.90 -32.13
CA CYS A 3 -13.06 -44.44 -30.86
C CYS A 3 -13.56 -42.99 -31.00
N PRO A 4 -14.48 -42.53 -30.13
CA PRO A 4 -14.86 -41.13 -30.11
C PRO A 4 -13.66 -40.23 -29.76
N ALA A 5 -13.65 -38.98 -30.22
CA ALA A 5 -12.53 -38.04 -30.06
C ALA A 5 -12.03 -37.84 -28.61
N ASN A 6 -12.87 -38.15 -27.61
CA ASN A 6 -12.57 -38.05 -26.19
C ASN A 6 -11.99 -39.34 -25.57
N ARG A 7 -11.72 -40.40 -26.34
CA ARG A 7 -11.22 -41.68 -25.82
C ARG A 7 -10.20 -42.34 -26.75
N PRO A 8 -8.91 -42.43 -26.39
CA PRO A 8 -7.95 -43.22 -27.15
C PRO A 8 -8.30 -44.71 -27.17
N CYS A 9 -7.88 -45.39 -28.23
CA CYS A 9 -7.91 -46.84 -28.32
C CYS A 9 -6.67 -47.44 -27.65
N VAL A 10 -6.85 -48.16 -26.55
CA VAL A 10 -5.80 -48.89 -25.84
C VAL A 10 -6.21 -50.35 -25.77
N ASN A 11 -5.39 -51.26 -26.30
CA ASN A 11 -5.68 -52.70 -26.35
C ASN A 11 -7.06 -53.03 -26.97
N GLN A 12 -7.39 -52.40 -28.11
CA GLN A 12 -8.67 -52.57 -28.82
C GLN A 12 -9.92 -52.09 -28.03
N LYS A 13 -9.73 -51.34 -26.94
CA LYS A 13 -10.81 -50.75 -26.13
C LYS A 13 -10.67 -49.23 -26.06
N CYS A 14 -11.79 -48.51 -26.14
CA CYS A 14 -11.81 -47.07 -25.94
C CYS A 14 -11.84 -46.76 -24.43
N VAL A 15 -10.76 -46.19 -23.91
CA VAL A 15 -10.60 -45.88 -22.48
C VAL A 15 -10.55 -44.37 -22.25
N ASP A 16 -10.96 -43.92 -21.07
CA ASP A 16 -10.76 -42.55 -20.64
C ASP A 16 -9.30 -42.37 -20.17
N PRO A 17 -8.52 -41.44 -20.73
CA PRO A 17 -7.12 -41.25 -20.37
C PRO A 17 -6.93 -40.36 -19.15
N CYS A 18 -7.98 -39.79 -18.56
CA CYS A 18 -7.88 -38.87 -17.42
C CYS A 18 -7.58 -39.53 -16.06
N PRO A 19 -8.16 -40.69 -15.70
CA PRO A 19 -7.93 -41.31 -14.40
C PRO A 19 -6.43 -41.63 -14.17
N GLY A 20 -5.82 -40.97 -13.18
CA GLY A 20 -4.42 -41.19 -12.79
C GLY A 20 -3.37 -40.42 -13.60
N THR A 21 -3.76 -39.61 -14.58
CA THR A 21 -2.82 -38.85 -15.43
C THR A 21 -2.53 -37.44 -14.90
N CYS A 22 -3.54 -36.77 -14.31
CA CYS A 22 -3.40 -35.42 -13.78
C CYS A 22 -3.17 -35.41 -12.27
N GLY A 23 -2.54 -34.33 -11.80
CA GLY A 23 -2.24 -34.10 -10.39
C GLY A 23 -3.45 -33.71 -9.54
N GLN A 24 -3.19 -33.22 -8.32
CA GLN A 24 -4.25 -32.75 -7.42
C GLN A 24 -4.69 -31.31 -7.73
N ASN A 25 -5.97 -31.01 -7.52
CA ASN A 25 -6.60 -29.70 -7.80
C ASN A 25 -6.53 -29.26 -9.28
N THR A 26 -6.66 -30.22 -10.18
CA THR A 26 -6.63 -30.02 -11.62
C THR A 26 -7.92 -30.50 -12.28
N ARG A 27 -8.21 -29.96 -13.46
CA ARG A 27 -9.17 -30.51 -14.41
C ARG A 27 -8.43 -31.23 -15.53
N CYS A 28 -9.01 -32.33 -15.99
CA CYS A 28 -8.54 -33.08 -17.15
C CYS A 28 -9.52 -32.90 -18.30
N GLU A 29 -9.03 -32.50 -19.46
CA GLU A 29 -9.80 -32.38 -20.70
C GLU A 29 -9.14 -33.25 -21.78
N VAL A 30 -9.92 -34.05 -22.49
CA VAL A 30 -9.37 -34.89 -23.57
C VAL A 30 -9.51 -34.16 -24.90
N ILE A 31 -8.37 -33.82 -25.50
CA ILE A 31 -8.29 -33.14 -26.79
C ILE A 31 -7.51 -34.04 -27.75
N ASN A 32 -8.10 -34.40 -28.89
CA ASN A 32 -7.49 -35.29 -29.89
C ASN A 32 -6.98 -36.60 -29.27
N HIS A 33 -7.82 -37.30 -28.51
CA HIS A 33 -7.48 -38.55 -27.81
C HIS A 33 -6.35 -38.44 -26.76
N SER A 34 -5.92 -37.22 -26.42
CA SER A 34 -4.84 -36.98 -25.44
C SER A 34 -5.37 -36.22 -24.22
N PRO A 35 -5.00 -36.62 -23.00
CA PRO A 35 -5.39 -35.92 -21.79
C PRO A 35 -4.58 -34.62 -21.63
N ILE A 36 -5.27 -33.52 -21.39
CA ILE A 36 -4.69 -32.22 -21.09
C ILE A 36 -5.06 -31.85 -19.66
N CYS A 37 -4.04 -31.72 -18.81
CA CYS A 37 -4.19 -31.33 -17.41
C CYS A 37 -4.04 -29.82 -17.27
N SER A 38 -4.96 -29.17 -16.56
CA SER A 38 -4.85 -27.75 -16.18
C SER A 38 -5.30 -27.53 -14.75
N CYS A 39 -4.73 -26.55 -14.06
CA CYS A 39 -5.16 -26.21 -12.71
C CYS A 39 -6.62 -25.73 -12.70
N ASN A 40 -7.34 -26.05 -11.63
CA ASN A 40 -8.68 -25.52 -11.42
C ASN A 40 -8.66 -23.98 -11.32
N PRO A 41 -9.78 -23.29 -11.63
CA PRO A 41 -9.87 -21.85 -11.43
C PRO A 41 -9.51 -21.46 -9.99
N GLY A 42 -8.62 -20.47 -9.84
CA GLY A 42 -8.11 -20.06 -8.52
C GLY A 42 -6.91 -20.87 -8.02
N PHE A 43 -6.39 -21.82 -8.80
CA PHE A 43 -5.18 -22.59 -8.47
C PHE A 43 -4.06 -22.35 -9.50
N THR A 44 -2.82 -22.50 -9.05
CA THR A 44 -1.58 -22.36 -9.83
C THR A 44 -0.56 -23.43 -9.42
N GLY A 45 0.43 -23.70 -10.27
CA GLY A 45 1.44 -24.74 -10.04
C GLY A 45 1.57 -25.67 -11.24
N ASP A 46 1.95 -26.93 -10.97
CA ASP A 46 2.15 -27.96 -11.99
C ASP A 46 0.91 -28.86 -12.10
N PRO A 47 0.20 -28.87 -13.24
CA PRO A 47 -0.98 -29.72 -13.45
C PRO A 47 -0.74 -31.23 -13.45
N PHE A 48 0.50 -31.69 -13.60
CA PHE A 48 0.82 -33.13 -13.54
C PHE A 48 1.17 -33.59 -12.12
N SER A 49 1.65 -32.67 -11.28
CA SER A 49 2.02 -32.96 -9.89
C SER A 49 0.90 -32.53 -8.91
N ARG A 50 0.70 -31.21 -8.77
CA ARG A 50 -0.29 -30.60 -7.88
C ARG A 50 -0.41 -29.10 -8.15
N CYS A 51 -1.63 -28.60 -8.08
CA CYS A 51 -1.90 -27.17 -8.02
C CYS A 51 -2.23 -26.71 -6.60
N PHE A 52 -1.90 -25.46 -6.33
CA PHE A 52 -2.06 -24.76 -5.05
C PHE A 52 -2.96 -23.54 -5.24
N PRO A 53 -3.69 -23.09 -4.21
CA PRO A 53 -4.44 -21.84 -4.29
C PRO A 53 -3.54 -20.68 -4.72
N ILE A 54 -4.01 -19.84 -5.64
CA ILE A 54 -3.30 -18.63 -6.05
C ILE A 54 -3.14 -17.73 -4.82
N PRO A 55 -1.92 -17.29 -4.49
CA PRO A 55 -1.72 -16.40 -3.35
C PRO A 55 -2.47 -15.07 -3.56
N PRO A 56 -2.90 -14.42 -2.48
CA PRO A 56 -3.51 -13.10 -2.60
C PRO A 56 -2.52 -12.13 -3.26
N PRO A 57 -3.02 -11.11 -3.98
CA PRO A 57 -2.17 -10.08 -4.53
C PRO A 57 -1.36 -9.41 -3.41
N PRO A 58 -0.14 -8.92 -3.70
CA PRO A 58 0.62 -8.15 -2.74
C PRO A 58 -0.21 -6.99 -2.17
N PRO A 59 -0.01 -6.61 -0.89
CA PRO A 59 -0.65 -5.43 -0.34
C PRO A 59 -0.38 -4.22 -1.24
N GLN A 60 -1.43 -3.49 -1.59
CA GLN A 60 -1.26 -2.24 -2.31
C GLN A 60 -0.54 -1.26 -1.39
N GLN A 61 0.63 -0.78 -1.82
CA GLN A 61 1.31 0.31 -1.14
C GLN A 61 0.49 1.57 -1.39
N LEU A 62 -0.35 1.93 -0.42
CA LEU A 62 -1.02 3.22 -0.44
C LEU A 62 0.05 4.32 -0.34
N PRO A 63 -0.09 5.43 -1.07
CA PRO A 63 0.80 6.57 -0.89
C PRO A 63 0.71 7.03 0.58
N PRO A 64 1.81 7.53 1.17
CA PRO A 64 1.76 8.07 2.52
C PRO A 64 0.72 9.19 2.57
N VAL A 65 -0.19 9.12 3.54
CA VAL A 65 -1.17 10.18 3.77
C VAL A 65 -0.40 11.41 4.24
N TYR A 66 -0.51 12.51 3.49
CA TYR A 66 0.07 13.78 3.91
C TYR A 66 -0.65 14.26 5.18
N VAL A 67 0.11 14.42 6.25
CA VAL A 67 -0.33 15.04 7.50
C VAL A 67 0.31 16.40 7.57
N ASN A 68 -0.49 17.46 7.69
CA ASN A 68 0.04 18.81 7.82
C ASN A 68 0.72 18.95 9.20
N PRO A 69 2.05 19.17 9.25
CA PRO A 69 2.79 19.21 10.52
C PRO A 69 2.46 20.43 11.39
N CYS A 70 1.77 21.43 10.82
CA CYS A 70 1.30 22.61 11.53
C CYS A 70 -0.12 22.46 12.10
N MET A 71 -0.76 21.29 11.99
CA MET A 71 -2.14 21.06 12.44
C MET A 71 -2.27 19.78 13.30
N PRO A 72 -2.52 19.90 14.62
CA PRO A 72 -2.57 21.15 15.41
C PRO A 72 -1.17 21.78 15.52
N SER A 73 -1.11 23.11 15.69
CA SER A 73 0.17 23.81 15.65
C SER A 73 1.09 23.45 16.84
N PRO A 74 2.33 23.01 16.58
CA PRO A 74 3.30 22.71 17.64
C PRO A 74 4.04 23.97 18.14
N CYS A 75 3.88 25.12 17.46
CA CYS A 75 4.72 26.30 17.65
C CYS A 75 4.38 27.15 18.87
N GLY A 76 3.31 26.83 19.60
CA GLY A 76 2.88 27.62 20.76
C GLY A 76 2.23 28.97 20.39
N PRO A 77 1.78 29.74 21.40
CA PRO A 77 1.11 31.02 21.17
C PRO A 77 2.06 32.06 20.57
N ASN A 78 1.48 33.03 19.85
CA ASN A 78 2.22 34.14 19.22
C ASN A 78 3.33 33.71 18.24
N SER A 79 3.23 32.48 17.72
CA SER A 79 4.19 31.90 16.79
C SER A 79 3.49 31.48 15.50
N GLN A 80 4.11 31.75 14.36
CA GLN A 80 3.72 31.24 13.05
C GLN A 80 4.38 29.88 12.79
N CYS A 81 3.59 28.91 12.35
CA CYS A 81 4.08 27.63 11.83
C CYS A 81 4.15 27.67 10.30
N ARG A 82 5.23 27.13 9.73
CA ARG A 82 5.42 26.91 8.30
C ARG A 82 5.86 25.47 8.07
N ASP A 83 5.23 24.77 7.13
CA ASP A 83 5.69 23.45 6.70
C ASP A 83 6.90 23.62 5.75
N ILE A 84 8.06 23.12 6.18
CA ILE A 84 9.28 23.07 5.37
C ILE A 84 9.64 21.60 5.15
N GLY A 85 9.23 21.07 3.99
CA GLY A 85 9.59 19.71 3.58
C GLY A 85 8.99 18.61 4.47
N GLY A 86 7.79 18.81 5.01
CA GLY A 86 7.12 17.87 5.91
C GLY A 86 7.45 18.09 7.38
N ASN A 87 8.20 19.14 7.73
CA ASN A 87 8.57 19.47 9.10
C ASN A 87 7.99 20.83 9.53
N PRO A 88 7.49 20.95 10.76
CA PRO A 88 7.01 22.23 11.26
C PRO A 88 8.20 23.12 11.61
N SER A 89 8.26 24.29 10.97
CA SER A 89 9.20 25.35 11.30
C SER A 89 8.44 26.48 11.99
N CYS A 90 8.94 26.90 13.15
CA CYS A 90 8.28 27.88 14.00
C CYS A 90 9.06 29.19 14.02
N SER A 91 8.37 30.31 13.87
CA SER A 91 8.92 31.66 14.05
C SER A 91 7.95 32.52 14.85
N CYS A 92 8.44 33.48 15.64
CA CYS A 92 7.54 34.44 16.30
C CYS A 92 6.78 35.27 15.24
N LEU A 93 5.55 35.68 15.57
CA LEU A 93 4.81 36.65 14.76
C LEU A 93 5.53 38.02 14.76
N PRO A 94 5.25 38.91 13.78
CA PRO A 94 5.67 40.31 13.86
C PRO A 94 5.28 40.92 15.21
N GLU A 95 6.14 41.79 15.76
CA GLU A 95 6.04 42.38 17.11
C GLU A 95 6.35 41.44 18.29
N TYR A 96 6.60 40.15 18.04
CA TYR A 96 7.03 39.19 19.07
C TYR A 96 8.49 38.79 18.87
N GLN A 97 9.25 38.83 19.95
CA GLN A 97 10.66 38.46 20.03
C GLN A 97 10.86 37.20 20.88
N GLY A 98 12.00 36.54 20.67
CA GLY A 98 12.38 35.31 21.35
C GLY A 98 12.37 34.09 20.43
N THR A 99 12.23 32.91 21.03
CA THR A 99 12.23 31.63 20.31
C THR A 99 10.94 30.87 20.63
N PRO A 100 10.15 30.44 19.61
CA PRO A 100 8.99 29.60 19.81
C PRO A 100 9.33 28.36 20.66
N PRO A 101 8.43 27.93 21.57
CA PRO A 101 7.07 28.43 21.79
C PRO A 101 6.97 29.65 22.71
N ASN A 102 8.10 30.21 23.17
CA ASN A 102 8.16 31.27 24.17
C ASN A 102 8.32 32.66 23.54
N CYS A 103 7.51 32.97 22.52
CA CYS A 103 7.49 34.29 21.91
C CYS A 103 6.81 35.31 22.84
N ARG A 104 7.48 36.43 23.09
CA ARG A 104 7.01 37.52 23.95
C ARG A 104 6.99 38.83 23.16
N PRO A 105 6.10 39.78 23.48
CA PRO A 105 6.14 41.09 22.82
C PRO A 105 7.48 41.79 23.08
N GLU A 106 7.93 42.63 22.14
CA GLU A 106 9.20 43.39 22.20
C GLU A 106 9.39 44.14 23.53
N CYS A 107 8.31 44.75 24.02
CA CYS A 107 8.31 45.43 25.30
C CYS A 107 7.01 45.11 26.05
N THR A 108 7.15 44.75 27.33
CA THR A 108 6.00 44.58 28.24
C THR A 108 5.85 45.77 29.19
N ILE A 109 6.90 46.57 29.36
CA ILE A 109 6.91 47.79 30.18
C ILE A 109 7.75 48.86 29.48
N ASN A 110 7.39 50.13 29.70
CA ASN A 110 8.09 51.29 29.11
C ASN A 110 9.60 51.34 29.43
N GLN A 111 10.04 50.70 30.51
CA GLN A 111 11.45 50.67 30.91
C GLN A 111 12.31 49.71 30.08
N ASP A 112 11.69 48.75 29.37
CA ASP A 112 12.39 47.82 28.47
C ASP A 112 12.59 48.42 27.07
N CYS A 113 11.92 49.54 26.77
CA CYS A 113 12.06 50.22 25.49
C CYS A 113 13.36 51.04 25.44
N PRO A 114 13.98 51.17 24.26
CA PRO A 114 14.98 52.20 23.99
C PRO A 114 14.48 53.58 24.44
N SER A 115 15.38 54.49 24.85
CA SER A 115 15.01 55.79 25.45
C SER A 115 14.11 56.69 24.59
N ASN A 116 13.92 56.37 23.31
CA ASN A 116 13.04 57.06 22.36
C ASN A 116 11.73 56.32 22.05
N GLN A 117 11.42 55.23 22.76
CA GLN A 117 10.23 54.40 22.57
C GLN A 117 9.50 54.18 23.90
N ALA A 118 8.21 53.87 23.80
CA ALA A 118 7.36 53.50 24.93
C ALA A 118 6.55 52.27 24.53
N CYS A 119 6.33 51.37 25.49
CA CYS A 119 5.42 50.26 25.37
C CYS A 119 3.99 50.81 25.32
N MET A 120 3.50 51.04 24.11
CA MET A 120 2.12 51.42 23.84
C MET A 120 1.32 50.15 23.59
N ARG A 121 0.31 49.94 24.43
CA ARG A 121 -0.58 48.79 24.36
C ARG A 121 -1.61 48.94 23.25
#